data_AF-A0A349E5N6-F1
#
_entry.id   AF-A0A349E5N6-F1
#
_cell.length_a   1.000
_cell.length_b   1.000
_cell.length_c   1.000
_cell.angle_alpha   90.00
_cell.angle_beta   90.00
_cell.angle_gamma   90.00
#
_symmetry.space_group_name_H-M   'P 1'
#
loop_
_entity.id
_entity.type
_entity.pdbx_description
1 polymer ?
#
loop_
_entity_poly.entity_id
_entity_poly.type
_entity_poly.pdbx_seq_one_letter_code
_entity_poly.pdbx_strand_id
1 'polypeptide(L)'
;MSNKRLRKIEFYVPEEQLEQVKQAMFEAGAGKVGNYDCCAWQTVGVGQFRPGAGSKPFAGERDRLETLKEFKVEMVCAEELI
;
A
#
# COMPACT_ATOMS: atom_id res chain seq x y z
N MET A 1 -23.16 20.44 0.55
CA MET A 1 -22.30 19.26 0.32
C MET A 1 -21.08 19.41 1.19
N SER A 2 -20.80 18.46 2.09
CA SER A 2 -19.59 18.52 2.92
C SER A 2 -18.37 18.40 2.01
N ASN A 3 -17.45 19.37 2.07
CA ASN A 3 -16.20 19.31 1.33
C ASN A 3 -15.29 18.31 2.06
N LYS A 4 -15.40 17.02 1.72
CA LYS A 4 -14.59 15.97 2.34
C LYS A 4 -13.12 16.20 2.03
N ARG A 5 -12.28 16.24 3.08
CA ARG A 5 -10.83 16.35 2.93
C ARG A 5 -10.30 14.97 2.56
N LEU A 6 -9.52 14.91 1.48
CA LEU A 6 -8.90 13.68 1.02
C LEU A 6 -7.41 13.68 1.40
N ARG A 7 -6.89 12.52 1.77
CA ARG A 7 -5.46 12.25 1.92
C ARG A 7 -5.03 11.23 0.88
N LYS A 8 -3.77 11.32 0.44
CA LYS A 8 -3.14 10.28 -0.37
C LYS A 8 -2.59 9.22 0.58
N ILE A 9 -2.96 7.96 0.35
CA ILE A 9 -2.28 6.79 0.92
C ILE A 9 -1.35 6.25 -0.16
N GLU A 10 -0.11 5.98 0.25
CA GLU A 10 0.91 5.35 -0.57
C GLU A 10 1.50 4.18 0.22
N PHE A 11 1.59 3.01 -0.40
CA PHE A 11 2.21 1.84 0.20
C PHE A 11 2.95 0.99 -0.82
N TYR A 12 3.81 0.11 -0.32
CA TYR A 12 4.61 -0.84 -1.09
C TYR A 12 4.19 -2.25 -0.69
N VAL A 13 3.98 -3.12 -1.67
CA VAL A 13 3.52 -4.49 -1.45
C VAL A 13 4.15 -5.44 -2.46
N PRO A 14 4.57 -6.66 -2.08
CA PRO A 14 5.00 -7.66 -3.04
C PRO A 14 3.86 -8.04 -4.00
N GLU A 15 4.22 -8.46 -5.21
CA GLU A 15 3.26 -8.80 -6.27
C GLU A 15 2.22 -9.85 -5.82
N GLU A 16 2.63 -10.83 -5.02
CA GLU A 16 1.75 -11.91 -4.54
C GLU A 16 0.62 -11.41 -3.62
N GLN A 17 0.85 -10.32 -2.87
CA GLN A 17 -0.15 -9.77 -1.93
C GLN A 17 -0.87 -8.54 -2.49
N LEU A 18 -0.53 -8.08 -3.70
CA LEU A 18 -1.03 -6.83 -4.27
C LEU A 18 -2.56 -6.74 -4.29
N GLU A 19 -3.24 -7.73 -4.87
CA GLU A 19 -4.70 -7.71 -4.98
C GLU A 19 -5.39 -7.85 -3.62
N GLN A 20 -4.83 -8.69 -2.73
CA GLN A 20 -5.35 -8.88 -1.38
C GLN A 20 -5.33 -7.57 -0.58
N VAL A 21 -4.21 -6.84 -0.62
CA VAL A 21 -4.07 -5.56 0.09
C VAL A 21 -4.98 -4.50 -0.53
N LYS A 22 -5.03 -4.38 -1.87
CA LYS A 22 -5.95 -3.42 -2.52
C LYS A 22 -7.41 -3.66 -2.11
N GLN A 23 -7.84 -4.92 -2.12
CA GLN A 23 -9.21 -5.28 -1.74
C GLN A 23 -9.52 -4.86 -0.29
N ALA A 24 -8.61 -5.14 0.65
CA ALA A 24 -8.77 -4.71 2.04
C ALA A 24 -8.83 -3.17 2.18
N MET A 25 -8.03 -2.44 1.41
CA MET A 25 -8.05 -0.97 1.41
C MET A 25 -9.38 -0.42 0.85
N PHE A 26 -9.93 -1.05 -0.20
CA PHE A 26 -11.22 -0.66 -0.77
C PHE A 26 -12.39 -0.95 0.18
N GLU A 27 -12.36 -2.08 0.88
CA GLU A 27 -13.32 -2.43 1.92
C GLU A 27 -13.27 -1.44 3.09
N ALA A 28 -12.07 -0.98 3.47
CA ALA A 28 -11.88 0.08 4.46
C ALA A 28 -12.33 1.47 3.97
N GLY A 29 -12.63 1.63 2.68
CA GLY A 29 -13.21 2.84 2.09
C GLY A 29 -12.22 3.74 1.35
N ALA A 30 -10.95 3.34 1.21
CA ALA A 30 -10.02 4.03 0.31
C ALA A 30 -10.40 3.79 -1.16
N GLY A 31 -9.95 4.67 -2.05
CA GLY A 31 -10.23 4.58 -3.48
C GLY A 31 -11.65 4.99 -3.89
N LYS A 32 -12.40 5.69 -3.02
CA LYS A 32 -13.71 6.27 -3.35
C LYS A 32 -13.57 7.74 -3.77
N VAL A 33 -13.95 8.05 -5.01
CA VAL A 33 -13.90 9.41 -5.58
C VAL A 33 -15.19 9.70 -6.35
N GLY A 34 -16.06 10.52 -5.79
CA GLY A 34 -17.38 10.78 -6.40
C GLY A 34 -18.18 9.48 -6.56
N ASN A 35 -18.51 9.14 -7.80
CA ASN A 35 -19.24 7.91 -8.15
C ASN A 35 -18.32 6.73 -8.52
N TYR A 36 -17.01 6.86 -8.34
CA TYR A 36 -16.05 5.79 -8.59
C TYR A 36 -15.61 5.16 -7.26
N ASP A 37 -15.53 3.84 -7.22
CA ASP A 37 -14.91 3.07 -6.15
C ASP A 37 -13.68 2.32 -6.68
N CYS A 38 -12.96 1.63 -5.79
CA CYS A 38 -11.80 0.80 -6.13
C CYS A 38 -10.72 1.55 -6.94
N CYS A 39 -10.62 2.87 -6.77
CA CYS A 39 -9.64 3.69 -7.47
C CYS A 39 -8.25 3.52 -6.85
N ALA A 40 -7.30 3.02 -7.64
CA ALA A 40 -5.89 2.98 -7.28
C ALA A 40 -5.03 3.20 -8.53
N TRP A 41 -3.88 3.83 -8.34
CA TRP A 41 -2.79 3.82 -9.31
C TRP A 41 -1.68 2.92 -8.77
N GLN A 42 -0.99 2.19 -9.65
CA GLN A 42 0.13 1.34 -9.24
C GLN A 42 1.26 1.37 -10.25
N THR A 43 2.49 1.20 -9.75
CA THR A 43 3.70 1.03 -10.56
C THR A 43 4.60 -0.04 -9.97
N VAL A 44 5.29 -0.77 -10.83
CA VAL A 44 6.23 -1.81 -10.42
C VAL A 44 7.59 -1.19 -10.12
N GLY A 45 8.24 -1.67 -9.07
CA GLY A 45 9.56 -1.23 -8.64
C GLY A 45 10.34 -2.32 -7.91
N VAL A 46 11.49 -1.94 -7.38
CA VAL A 46 12.34 -2.81 -6.56
C VAL A 46 12.39 -2.24 -5.16
N GLY A 47 11.84 -2.98 -4.20
CA GLY A 47 12.00 -2.73 -2.77
C GLY A 47 13.36 -3.21 -2.30
N GLN A 48 13.92 -2.53 -1.30
CA GLN A 48 15.20 -2.90 -0.72
C GLN A 48 15.20 -2.67 0.79
N PHE A 49 15.60 -3.68 1.55
CA PHE A 49 15.74 -3.57 3.00
C PHE A 49 16.82 -4.52 3.52
N ARG A 50 17.26 -4.30 4.75
CA ARG A 50 18.15 -5.22 5.49
C ARG A 50 17.57 -5.44 6.88
N PRO A 51 17.04 -6.62 7.21
CA PRO A 51 16.50 -6.88 8.54
C PRO A 51 17.59 -6.76 9.60
N GLY A 52 17.44 -5.81 10.52
CA GLY A 52 18.33 -5.66 11.67
C GLY A 52 17.98 -6.60 12.82
N ALA A 53 18.78 -6.56 13.89
CA ALA A 53 18.49 -7.28 15.13
C ALA A 53 17.08 -6.97 15.67
N GLY A 54 16.30 -7.99 15.99
CA GLY A 54 14.94 -7.85 16.53
C GLY A 54 13.83 -7.68 15.47
N SER A 55 14.19 -7.61 14.18
CA SER A 55 13.20 -7.58 13.10
C SER A 55 12.42 -8.90 13.02
N LYS A 56 11.13 -8.83 12.70
CA LYS A 56 10.30 -9.97 12.29
C LYS A 56 9.85 -9.74 10.85
N PRO A 57 10.76 -9.84 9.87
CA PRO A 57 10.43 -9.49 8.51
C PRO A 57 9.51 -10.56 7.91
N PHE A 58 8.62 -10.15 7.00
CA PHE A 58 7.81 -11.08 6.23
C PHE A 58 8.69 -11.96 5.32
N ALA A 59 9.76 -11.40 4.77
CA ALA A 59 10.74 -12.08 3.94
C ALA A 59 12.16 -11.60 4.26
N GLY A 60 13.16 -12.45 3.99
CA GLY A 60 14.57 -12.10 4.12
C GLY A 60 15.26 -12.55 5.41
N GLU A 61 16.58 -12.45 5.41
CA GLU A 61 17.44 -12.92 6.50
C GLU A 61 18.10 -11.76 7.26
N ARG A 62 18.36 -11.97 8.56
CA ARG A 62 19.01 -10.96 9.40
C ARG A 62 20.38 -10.57 8.83
N ASP A 63 20.65 -9.27 8.85
CA ASP A 63 21.90 -8.63 8.41
C ASP A 63 22.24 -8.88 6.92
N ARG A 64 21.30 -9.44 6.16
CA ARG A 64 21.39 -9.65 4.71
C ARG A 64 20.60 -8.59 3.96
N LEU A 65 21.21 -8.05 2.91
CA LEU A 65 20.52 -7.10 2.03
C LEU A 65 19.56 -7.87 1.13
N GLU A 66 18.29 -7.49 1.19
CA GLU A 66 17.22 -8.10 0.43
C GLU A 66 16.73 -7.11 -0.62
N THR A 67 16.42 -7.63 -1.80
CA THR A 67 15.77 -6.88 -2.88
C THR A 67 14.67 -7.73 -3.47
N LEU A 68 13.50 -7.14 -3.67
CA LEU A 68 12.35 -7.85 -4.22
C LEU A 68 11.52 -6.94 -5.11
N LYS A 69 10.80 -7.55 -6.05
CA LYS A 69 9.81 -6.86 -6.89
C LYS A 69 8.62 -6.47 -6.02
N GLU A 70 8.29 -5.18 -6.02
CA GLU A 70 7.11 -4.65 -5.31
C GLU A 70 6.30 -3.74 -6.23
N PHE A 71 5.04 -3.54 -5.87
CA PHE A 71 4.23 -2.48 -6.39
C PHE A 71 4.17 -1.33 -5.40
N LYS A 72 4.47 -0.11 -5.88
CA LYS A 72 4.00 1.11 -5.23
C LYS A 72 2.55 1.33 -5.64
N VAL A 73 1.67 1.46 -4.66
CA VAL A 73 0.23 1.67 -4.86
C VAL A 73 -0.16 2.99 -4.21
N GLU A 74 -0.94 3.79 -4.94
CA GLU A 74 -1.41 5.10 -4.53
C GLU A 74 -2.93 5.20 -4.66
N MET A 75 -3.57 5.69 -3.61
CA MET A 75 -5.03 5.86 -3.55
C MET A 75 -5.38 7.10 -2.73
N VAL A 76 -6.58 7.65 -2.95
CA VAL A 76 -7.13 8.68 -2.07
C VAL A 76 -8.04 8.04 -1.03
N CYS A 77 -8.04 8.60 0.18
CA CYS A 77 -8.93 8.19 1.25
C CYS A 77 -9.50 9.43 1.94
N ALA A 78 -10.74 9.34 2.40
CA ALA A 78 -11.36 10.40 3.17
C ALA A 78 -10.64 10.52 4.53
N GLU A 79 -10.31 11.73 4.94
CA GLU A 79 -9.56 11.99 6.19
C GLU A 79 -10.26 11.42 7.42
N GLU A 80 -11.59 11.30 7.42
CA GLU A 80 -12.38 10.69 8.50
C GLU A 80 -12.24 9.15 8.63
N LEU A 81 -11.61 8.49 7.67
CA LEU A 81 -11.39 7.03 7.66
C LEU A 81 -9.94 6.64 8.00
N ILE A 82 -9.11 7.62 8.36
CA ILE A 82 -7.68 7.44 8.66
C ILE A 82 -7.43 7.54 10.17
#